data_AF-A0A1X1XYY6-F1
#
_entry.id   AF-A0A1X1XYY6-F1
#
_cell.length_a   1.000
_cell.length_b   1.000
_cell.length_c   1.000
_cell.angle_alpha   90.00
_cell.angle_beta   90.00
_cell.angle_gamma   90.00
#
_symmetry.space_group_name_H-M   'P 1'
#
loop_
_entity.id
_entity.type
_entity.pdbx_description
1 polymer ?
#
loop_
_entity_poly.entity_id
_entity_poly.type
_entity_poly.pdbx_seq_one_letter_code
_entity_poly.pdbx_strand_id
1 'polypeptide(L)' 'MLAYMKRTTIKISDALDARLRHEAKRRNLTISEISRAALEAYFDQSSGRRRLHAAGAGRSGRADVSERIEEILATEVGR' A
#
# COMPACT_ATOMS: atom_id res chain seq x y z
N MET A 1 22.53 -16.48 -12.12
CA MET A 1 21.10 -16.64 -12.44
C MET A 1 20.77 -15.60 -13.50
N LEU A 2 20.72 -15.96 -14.79
CA LEU A 2 20.32 -15.00 -15.83
C LEU A 2 18.90 -14.55 -15.50
N ALA A 3 18.70 -13.25 -15.25
CA ALA A 3 17.38 -12.67 -15.03
C ALA A 3 16.60 -12.76 -16.34
N TYR A 4 15.96 -13.90 -16.60
CA TYR A 4 15.21 -14.10 -17.82
C TYR A 4 13.86 -13.40 -17.70
N MET A 5 13.75 -12.24 -18.33
CA MET A 5 12.49 -11.50 -18.45
C MET A 5 11.53 -12.28 -19.36
N LYS A 6 10.30 -12.51 -18.90
CA LYS A 6 9.23 -13.12 -19.72
C LYS A 6 8.51 -12.04 -20.53
N ARG A 7 8.31 -12.29 -21.82
CA ARG A 7 7.49 -11.43 -22.69
C ARG A 7 6.03 -11.85 -22.57
N THR A 8 5.17 -10.90 -22.21
CA THR A 8 3.71 -11.09 -22.12
C THR A 8 3.03 -10.16 -23.10
N THR A 9 2.14 -10.69 -23.94
CA THR A 9 1.28 -9.88 -24.80
C THR A 9 -0.01 -9.55 -24.04
N ILE A 10 -0.33 -8.26 -23.92
CA ILE A 10 -1.54 -7.78 -23.24
C ILE A 10 -2.39 -6.97 -24.21
N LYS A 11 -3.71 -7.06 -24.08
CA LYS A 11 -4.65 -6.18 -24.81
C LYS A 11 -4.89 -4.93 -23.97
N ILE A 12 -4.72 -3.76 -24.58
CA ILE A 12 -5.00 -2.46 -23.97
C ILE A 12 -5.79 -1.61 -24.95
N SER A 13 -6.47 -0.56 -24.46
CA SER A 13 -7.14 0.39 -25.33
C SER A 13 -6.14 1.27 -26.10
N ASP A 14 -6.52 1.74 -27.29
CA ASP A 14 -5.67 2.63 -28.10
C ASP A 14 -5.32 3.93 -27.36
N ALA A 15 -6.25 4.46 -26.57
CA ALA A 15 -6.01 5.62 -25.73
C ALA A 15 -4.92 5.37 -24.67
N LEU A 16 -4.87 4.16 -24.11
CA LEU A 16 -3.85 3.78 -23.14
C LEU A 16 -2.49 3.59 -23.82
N ASP A 17 -2.45 2.97 -25.01
CA ASP A 17 -1.21 2.85 -25.79
C ASP A 17 -0.62 4.22 -26.15
N ALA A 18 -1.46 5.14 -26.63
CA ALA A 18 -1.06 6.51 -26.97
C ALA A 18 -0.46 7.25 -25.76
N ARG A 19 -1.12 7.16 -24.60
CA ARG A 19 -0.63 7.75 -23.35
C ARG A 19 0.69 7.13 -22.91
N LEU A 20 0.81 5.81 -23.03
CA LEU A 20 2.00 5.08 -22.61
C LEU A 20 3.22 5.42 -23.48
N ARG A 21 3.04 5.56 -24.81
CA ARG A 21 4.07 6.05 -25.73
C ARG A 21 4.49 7.49 -25.42
N HIS A 22 3.54 8.35 -25.10
CA HIS A 22 3.83 9.74 -24.74
C HIS A 22 4.68 9.82 -23.46
N GLU A 23 4.32 9.06 -22.42
CA GLU A 23 5.10 9.00 -21.18
C GLU A 23 6.49 8.41 -21.38
N ALA A 24 6.62 7.36 -22.19
CA ALA A 24 7.91 6.77 -22.56
C ALA A 24 8.85 7.81 -23.18
N LYS A 25 8.35 8.56 -24.16
CA LYS A 25 9.09 9.64 -24.82
C LYS A 25 9.42 10.77 -23.84
N ARG A 26 8.47 11.19 -23.02
CA ARG A 26 8.65 12.29 -22.06
C ARG A 26 9.70 11.97 -21.00
N ARG A 27 9.78 10.73 -20.54
CA ARG A 27 10.70 10.30 -19.47
C ARG A 27 11.99 9.68 -20.00
N ASN A 28 12.16 9.58 -21.32
CA ASN A 28 13.26 8.87 -21.97
C ASN A 28 13.42 7.42 -21.46
N LEU A 29 12.29 6.73 -21.29
CA LEU A 29 12.22 5.35 -20.84
C LEU A 29 11.55 4.48 -21.91
N THR A 30 11.77 3.18 -21.85
CA THR A 30 11.07 2.23 -22.71
C THR A 30 9.65 1.96 -22.21
N ILE A 31 8.78 1.57 -23.13
CA ILE A 31 7.43 1.07 -22.83
C ILE A 31 7.49 -0.06 -21.80
N SER A 32 8.42 -1.01 -21.99
CA SER A 32 8.61 -2.15 -21.11
C SER A 32 8.99 -1.76 -19.67
N GLU A 33 9.82 -0.73 -19.50
CA GLU A 33 10.19 -0.23 -18.16
C GLU A 33 9.00 0.41 -17.45
N ILE A 34 8.23 1.25 -18.16
CA ILE A 34 7.03 1.87 -17.61
C ILE A 34 5.99 0.80 -17.25
N SER A 35 5.76 -0.16 -18.15
CA SER A 35 4.82 -1.27 -17.88
C SER A 35 5.27 -2.11 -16.70
N ARG A 36 6.56 -2.45 -16.59
CA ARG A 36 7.10 -3.20 -15.45
C ARG A 36 6.90 -2.43 -14.15
N ALA A 37 7.30 -1.16 -14.10
CA ALA A 37 7.17 -0.32 -12.91
C ALA A 37 5.70 -0.16 -12.48
N ALA A 38 4.79 -0.02 -13.44
CA ALA A 38 3.35 0.06 -13.15
C ALA A 38 2.80 -1.26 -12.57
N LEU A 39 3.22 -2.40 -13.10
CA LEU A 39 2.83 -3.71 -12.58
C LEU A 39 3.42 -3.96 -11.19
N GLU A 40 4.71 -3.65 -10.99
CA GLU A 40 5.37 -3.75 -9.68
C GLU A 40 4.66 -2.85 -8.66
N ALA A 41 4.39 -1.58 -8.98
CA ALA A 41 3.66 -0.68 -8.08
C ALA A 41 2.23 -1.15 -7.78
N TYR A 42 1.54 -1.75 -8.75
CA TYR A 42 0.20 -2.30 -8.56
C TYR A 42 0.22 -3.50 -7.59
N PHE A 43 1.19 -4.40 -7.75
CA PHE A 43 1.33 -5.56 -6.88
C PHE A 43 1.95 -5.23 -5.52
N ASP A 44 2.84 -4.24 -5.42
CA ASP A 44 3.44 -3.83 -4.15
C ASP A 44 2.40 -3.17 -3.22
N GLN A 45 1.43 -2.45 -3.80
CA GLN A 45 0.24 -1.98 -3.06
C GLN A 45 -0.60 -3.15 -2.50
N SER A 46 -0.57 -4.33 -3.13
CA SER A 46 -1.28 -5.51 -2.67
C SER A 46 -0.45 -6.42 -1.74
N SER A 47 0.90 -6.33 -1.82
CA SER A 47 1.86 -7.12 -1.04
C SER A 47 2.06 -6.57 0.38
N GLY A 48 1.73 -5.29 0.60
CA GLY A 48 1.62 -4.69 1.90
C GLY A 48 0.49 -5.34 2.69
N ARG A 49 0.77 -6.51 3.29
CA ARG A 49 0.00 -7.16 4.36
C ARG A 49 -0.65 -6.06 5.19
N ARG A 50 -1.96 -5.82 5.01
CA ARG A 50 -2.70 -4.68 5.59
C ARG A 50 -2.22 -4.51 7.03
N ARG A 51 -1.36 -3.51 7.26
CA ARG A 51 -0.90 -3.22 8.60
C ARG A 51 -2.07 -2.52 9.24
N LEU A 52 -2.89 -3.28 9.97
CA LEU A 52 -3.95 -2.72 10.79
C LEU A 52 -3.27 -1.75 11.76
N HIS A 53 -3.30 -0.44 11.45
CA HIS A 53 -2.68 0.59 12.28
C HIS A 53 -3.30 0.65 13.69
N ALA A 54 -4.49 0.06 13.86
CA ALA A 54 -5.19 -0.09 15.13
C ALA A 54 -5.08 -1.51 15.74
N ALA A 55 -4.28 -2.43 15.17
CA ALA A 55 -4.08 -3.74 15.81
C ALA A 55 -3.36 -3.56 17.15
N GLY A 56 -4.10 -3.74 18.25
CA GLY A 56 -3.61 -3.49 19.60
C GLY A 56 -3.84 -2.07 20.12
N ALA A 57 -4.60 -1.22 19.41
CA ALA A 57 -5.11 0.02 19.99
C ALA A 57 -5.96 -0.32 21.23
N GLY A 58 -5.60 0.25 22.38
CA GLY A 58 -6.23 -0.08 23.67
C GLY A 58 -5.62 -1.29 24.40
N ARG A 59 -4.57 -1.94 23.87
CA ARG A 59 -3.81 -2.97 24.61
C ARG A 59 -2.93 -2.31 25.67
N SER A 60 -3.54 -1.88 26.78
CA SER A 60 -2.86 -1.27 27.94
C SER A 60 -2.11 -2.30 28.82
N GLY A 61 -2.29 -3.60 28.55
CA GLY A 61 -1.78 -4.69 29.39
C GLY A 61 -2.57 -4.91 30.68
N ARG A 62 -3.62 -4.12 30.91
CA ARG A 62 -4.50 -4.20 32.08
C ARG A 62 -5.87 -4.72 31.62
N ALA A 63 -6.37 -5.73 32.31
CA ALA A 63 -7.64 -6.39 31.96
C ALA A 63 -8.87 -5.69 32.56
N ASP A 64 -8.68 -4.83 33.55
CA ASP A 64 -9.72 -4.24 34.41
C ASP A 64 -10.07 -2.78 34.07
N VAL A 65 -9.40 -2.19 33.06
CA VAL A 65 -9.56 -0.75 32.73
C VAL A 65 -11.00 -0.38 32.40
N SER A 66 -11.73 -1.26 31.71
CA SER A 66 -13.13 -1.02 31.36
C SER A 66 -14.06 -1.04 32.58
N GLU A 67 -13.73 -1.85 33.59
CA GLU A 67 -14.54 -2.00 34.81
C GLU A 67 -14.30 -0.83 35.77
N ARG A 68 -13.11 -0.23 35.73
CA ARG A 68 -12.67 0.85 36.63
C ARG A 68 -12.73 2.23 35.99
N ILE A 69 -13.42 2.38 34.86
CA ILE A 69 -13.40 3.62 34.09
C ILE A 69 -13.84 4.84 34.91
N GLU A 70 -14.88 4.71 35.74
CA GLU A 70 -15.38 5.80 36.59
C GLU A 70 -14.38 6.21 37.68
N GLU A 71 -13.72 5.23 38.31
CA GLU A 71 -12.69 5.46 39.33
C GLU A 71 -11.46 6.18 38.73
N ILE A 72 -11.03 5.75 37.55
CA ILE A 72 -9.89 6.33 36.83
C ILE A 72 -10.22 7.76 36.41
N LEU A 73 -11.40 8.00 35.82
CA LEU A 73 -11.80 9.33 35.40
C LEU A 73 -11.95 10.29 36.58
N ALA A 74 -12.53 9.83 37.69
CA ALA A 74 -12.64 10.64 38.91
C ALA A 74 -11.27 11.05 39.48
N THR A 75 -10.26 10.18 39.35
CA THR A 75 -8.91 10.43 39.87
C THR A 75 -8.07 11.32 38.94
N GLU A 76 -8.18 11.12 37.63
CA GLU A 76 -7.26 11.72 36.64
C GLU A 76 -7.80 13.03 36.03
N VAL A 77 -9.13 13.18 35.91
CA VAL A 77 -9.75 14.33 35.22
C VAL A 77 -10.15 15.45 36.19
N GLY A 78 -10.30 15.13 37.49
CA GLY A 78 -10.68 16.10 38.53
C GLY A 78 -9.55 16.98 39.08
N ARG A 79 -8.42 17.08 38.37
CA ARG A 79 -7.23 17.84 38.78
C ARG A 79 -7.05 19.14 38.01
#